data_AF-A0A6C0FL16-F1
#
_entry.id   AF-A0A6C0FL16-F1
#
_cell.length_a   1.000
_cell.length_b   1.000
_cell.length_c   1.000
_cell.angle_alpha   90.00
_cell.angle_beta   90.00
_cell.angle_gamma   90.00
#
_symmetry.space_group_name_H-M   'P 1'
#
loop_
_entity.id
_entity.type
_entity.pdbx_description
1 polymer ?
#
loop_
_entity_poly.entity_id
_entity_poly.type
_entity_poly.pdbx_seq_one_letter_code
_entity_poly.pdbx_strand_id
1 'polypeptide(L)'
;MLCVQILKDDTMKEVKVKGNNILKNLTKLSINNDSITELYTWTYENITTKCYGSYDGDAGFENKHELPPNGISNFLEEDSSEKLLFGDIFIMRFEGDKLINTSISDYGEFYNLIFNNFDDCLSDEEEQYEYTDEEYTTHDSETDEEYEFIKEDSDDNLEIDTTEY
;
A
#
# COMPACT_ATOMS: atom_id res chain seq x y z
N MET A 1 -3.11 -20.31 -15.19
CA MET A 1 -2.99 -18.87 -15.45
C MET A 1 -1.63 -18.42 -14.98
N LEU A 2 -1.09 -17.37 -15.58
CA LEU A 2 0.17 -16.75 -15.20
C LEU A 2 -0.12 -15.58 -14.26
N CYS A 3 0.67 -15.42 -13.21
CA CYS A 3 0.64 -14.23 -12.36
C CYS A 3 2.08 -13.79 -12.04
N VAL A 4 2.22 -12.56 -11.55
CA VAL A 4 3.50 -12.03 -11.12
C VAL A 4 3.70 -12.34 -9.64
N GLN A 5 4.86 -12.89 -9.28
CA GLN A 5 5.33 -13.01 -7.90
C GLN A 5 6.49 -12.05 -7.72
N ILE A 6 6.38 -11.18 -6.71
CA ILE A 6 7.38 -10.19 -6.34
C ILE A 6 8.02 -10.69 -5.05
N LEU A 7 9.31 -10.99 -5.12
CA LEU A 7 10.09 -11.46 -3.98
C LEU A 7 10.42 -10.28 -3.06
N LYS A 8 10.86 -10.59 -1.83
CA LYS A 8 11.17 -9.55 -0.84
C LYS A 8 12.22 -8.53 -1.28
N ASP A 9 13.09 -8.92 -2.21
CA ASP A 9 14.16 -8.08 -2.76
C ASP A 9 13.74 -7.28 -4.00
N ASP A 10 12.43 -7.15 -4.24
CA ASP A 10 11.82 -6.47 -5.39
C ASP A 10 12.01 -7.21 -6.73
N THR A 11 12.64 -8.39 -6.73
CA THR A 11 12.76 -9.17 -7.96
C THR A 11 11.42 -9.81 -8.33
N MET A 12 11.05 -9.70 -9.61
CA MET A 12 9.79 -10.24 -10.12
C MET A 12 10.00 -11.50 -10.94
N LYS A 13 9.08 -12.45 -10.82
CA LYS A 13 9.02 -13.66 -11.64
C LYS A 13 7.59 -14.00 -12.02
N GLU A 14 7.42 -14.61 -13.18
CA GLU A 14 6.12 -15.08 -13.64
C GLU A 14 5.90 -16.52 -13.19
N VAL A 15 4.78 -16.79 -12.51
CA VAL A 15 4.46 -18.12 -11.96
C VAL A 15 3.10 -18.62 -12.41
N LYS A 16 3.00 -19.93 -12.57
CA LYS A 16 1.75 -20.59 -12.96
C LYS A 16 0.89 -20.90 -11.74
N VAL A 17 -0.31 -20.34 -11.73
CA VAL A 17 -1.34 -20.58 -10.70
C VAL A 17 -2.54 -21.30 -11.30
N LYS A 18 -3.10 -22.23 -10.52
CA LYS A 18 -4.37 -22.90 -10.85
C LYS A 18 -5.53 -22.04 -10.36
N GLY A 19 -6.58 -21.89 -11.17
CA GLY A 19 -7.71 -21.01 -10.86
C GLY A 19 -8.59 -21.46 -9.69
N ASN A 20 -8.47 -22.72 -9.25
CA ASN A 20 -9.19 -23.22 -8.08
C ASN A 20 -8.35 -23.07 -6.80
N ASN A 21 -8.97 -22.60 -5.71
CA ASN A 21 -8.30 -22.41 -4.41
C ASN A 21 -7.05 -21.51 -4.51
N ILE A 22 -7.21 -20.30 -5.06
CA ILE A 22 -6.11 -19.35 -5.32
C ILE A 22 -5.20 -19.18 -4.11
N LEU A 23 -5.74 -18.80 -2.95
CA LEU A 23 -4.96 -18.58 -1.72
C LEU A 23 -4.06 -19.79 -1.39
N LYS A 24 -4.62 -21.01 -1.41
CA LYS A 24 -3.87 -22.24 -1.13
C LYS A 24 -2.76 -22.50 -2.15
N ASN A 25 -2.92 -22.11 -3.41
CA ASN A 25 -1.86 -22.22 -4.40
C ASN A 25 -0.78 -21.16 -4.17
N LEU A 26 -1.15 -19.93 -3.84
CA LEU A 26 -0.20 -18.85 -3.57
C LEU A 26 0.63 -19.14 -2.32
N THR A 27 0.02 -19.60 -1.21
CA THR A 27 0.74 -20.01 -0.01
C THR A 27 1.78 -21.10 -0.30
N LYS A 28 1.50 -22.03 -1.22
CA LYS A 28 2.47 -23.07 -1.62
C LYS A 28 3.61 -22.56 -2.49
N LEU A 29 3.40 -21.45 -3.20
CA LEU A 29 4.39 -20.82 -4.07
C LEU A 29 5.24 -19.80 -3.33
N SER A 30 4.74 -19.29 -2.21
CA SER A 30 5.48 -18.38 -1.35
C SER A 30 6.68 -19.10 -0.75
N ILE A 31 7.82 -18.43 -0.75
CA ILE A 31 9.04 -18.92 -0.11
C ILE A 31 9.12 -18.39 1.33
N ASN A 32 8.48 -17.26 1.59
CA ASN A 32 8.70 -16.46 2.80
C ASN A 32 7.42 -16.19 3.62
N ASN A 33 6.23 -16.65 3.19
CA ASN A 33 4.98 -16.40 3.90
C ASN A 33 4.11 -17.67 4.02
N ASP A 34 3.67 -17.97 5.24
CA ASP A 34 2.68 -19.01 5.52
C ASP A 34 1.24 -18.50 5.46
N SER A 35 1.03 -17.18 5.54
CA SER A 35 -0.27 -16.51 5.55
C SER A 35 -0.44 -15.56 4.37
N ILE A 36 -0.88 -16.10 3.22
CA ILE A 36 -1.24 -15.28 2.06
C ILE A 36 -2.73 -14.93 2.12
N THR A 37 -3.03 -13.64 2.04
CA THR A 37 -4.39 -13.09 1.97
C THR A 37 -4.50 -12.06 0.85
N GLU A 38 -5.72 -11.74 0.40
CA GLU A 38 -5.95 -10.63 -0.53
C GLU A 38 -5.82 -9.33 0.26
N LEU A 39 -4.89 -8.44 -0.13
CA LEU A 39 -4.56 -7.23 0.62
C LEU A 39 -5.25 -6.00 0.02
N TYR A 40 -5.09 -5.80 -1.28
CA TYR A 40 -5.54 -4.61 -1.99
C TYR A 40 -6.10 -4.98 -3.37
N THR A 41 -7.06 -4.19 -3.84
CA THR A 41 -7.66 -4.31 -5.16
C THR A 41 -7.69 -2.95 -5.85
N TRP A 42 -7.34 -2.94 -7.14
CA TRP A 42 -7.54 -1.82 -8.05
C TRP A 42 -8.42 -2.26 -9.20
N THR A 43 -9.32 -1.39 -9.64
CA THR A 43 -10.13 -1.63 -10.83
C THR A 43 -9.91 -0.47 -11.78
N TYR A 44 -9.47 -0.79 -12.99
CA TYR A 44 -9.33 0.17 -14.08
C TYR A 44 -9.95 -0.43 -15.34
N GLU A 45 -10.87 0.32 -15.95
CA GLU A 45 -11.75 -0.16 -17.02
C GLU A 45 -12.49 -1.47 -16.61
N ASN A 46 -12.21 -2.57 -17.29
CA ASN A 46 -12.81 -3.89 -17.02
C ASN A 46 -11.83 -4.87 -16.37
N ILE A 47 -10.65 -4.40 -15.96
CA ILE A 47 -9.62 -5.22 -15.35
C ILE A 47 -9.50 -4.92 -13.87
N THR A 48 -9.68 -5.96 -13.06
CA THR A 48 -9.44 -5.92 -11.62
C THR A 48 -8.07 -6.51 -11.32
N THR A 49 -7.17 -5.70 -10.78
CA THR A 49 -5.86 -6.13 -10.29
C THR A 49 -5.95 -6.35 -8.79
N LYS A 50 -5.54 -7.51 -8.32
CA LYS A 50 -5.54 -7.88 -6.90
C LYS A 50 -4.13 -8.19 -6.43
N CYS A 51 -3.75 -7.59 -5.31
CA CYS A 51 -2.52 -7.88 -4.58
C CYS A 51 -2.81 -8.89 -3.47
N TYR A 52 -2.00 -9.94 -3.41
CA TYR A 52 -2.03 -10.93 -2.35
C TYR A 52 -0.68 -11.00 -1.66
N GLY A 53 -0.67 -11.11 -0.34
CA GLY A 53 0.57 -11.14 0.44
C GLY A 53 0.30 -11.29 1.93
N SER A 54 1.32 -10.94 2.73
CA SER A 54 1.22 -10.79 4.18
C SER A 54 1.43 -9.33 4.55
N TYR A 55 0.55 -8.79 5.38
CA TYR A 55 0.66 -7.44 5.95
C TYR A 55 1.31 -7.43 7.34
N ASP A 56 1.60 -8.62 7.87
CA ASP A 56 2.24 -8.86 9.16
C ASP A 56 3.43 -9.80 8.95
N GLY A 57 4.51 -9.58 9.68
CA GLY A 57 5.75 -10.33 9.54
C GLY A 57 6.89 -9.81 10.38
N ASP A 58 7.98 -10.58 10.39
CA ASP A 58 9.17 -10.29 11.17
C ASP A 58 10.08 -9.26 10.48
N ALA A 59 10.80 -8.49 11.29
CA ALA A 59 11.82 -7.57 10.81
C ALA A 59 12.89 -8.30 9.96
N GLY A 60 13.26 -7.72 8.82
CA GLY A 60 14.17 -8.31 7.82
C GLY A 60 13.49 -9.16 6.74
N PHE A 61 12.17 -9.33 6.83
CA PHE A 61 11.33 -9.98 5.83
C PHE A 61 10.40 -9.01 5.10
N GLU A 62 10.57 -7.71 5.29
CA GLU A 62 9.85 -6.68 4.55
C GLU A 62 10.07 -6.86 3.05
N ASN A 63 9.00 -6.74 2.29
CA ASN A 63 9.08 -6.65 0.84
C ASN A 63 9.42 -5.21 0.45
N LYS A 64 10.46 -5.05 -0.36
CA LYS A 64 10.94 -3.74 -0.82
C LYS A 64 10.08 -3.12 -1.93
N HIS A 65 9.12 -3.85 -2.46
CA HIS A 65 8.28 -3.37 -3.54
C HIS A 65 7.27 -2.35 -3.04
N GLU A 66 7.30 -1.16 -3.61
CA GLU A 66 6.28 -0.13 -3.41
C GLU A 66 5.03 -0.50 -4.24
N LEU A 67 3.85 -0.54 -3.61
CA LEU A 67 2.62 -0.79 -4.36
C LEU A 67 2.08 0.51 -4.96
N PRO A 68 1.29 0.43 -6.05
CA PRO A 68 0.53 1.57 -6.54
C PRO A 68 -0.38 2.16 -5.46
N PRO A 69 -0.58 3.50 -5.44
CA PRO A 69 -1.48 4.14 -4.48
C PRO A 69 -2.95 3.79 -4.74
N ASN A 70 -3.83 4.19 -3.82
CA ASN A 70 -5.30 4.09 -3.90
C ASN A 70 -5.84 2.67 -4.04
N GLY A 71 -5.11 1.68 -3.53
CA GLY A 71 -5.58 0.31 -3.45
C GLY A 71 -6.71 0.19 -2.44
N ILE A 72 -7.81 -0.46 -2.82
CA ILE A 72 -8.94 -0.68 -1.92
C ILE A 72 -8.68 -1.97 -1.12
N SER A 73 -8.65 -1.85 0.21
CA SER A 73 -8.64 -2.99 1.13
C SER A 73 -9.96 -3.11 1.87
N ASN A 74 -10.32 -4.32 2.26
CA ASN A 74 -11.51 -4.58 3.09
C ASN A 74 -11.22 -4.53 4.61
N PHE A 75 -9.94 -4.48 5.00
CA PHE A 75 -9.53 -4.59 6.41
C PHE A 75 -8.27 -3.80 6.77
N LEU A 76 -7.49 -3.35 5.78
CA LEU A 76 -6.39 -2.41 5.99
C LEU A 76 -6.94 -0.99 5.84
N GLU A 77 -6.56 -0.11 6.76
CA GLU A 77 -6.96 1.30 6.74
C GLU A 77 -5.95 2.15 5.97
N GLU A 78 -4.68 1.73 5.95
CA GLU A 78 -3.60 2.45 5.29
C GLU A 78 -3.65 2.29 3.77
N ASP A 79 -3.24 3.36 3.07
CA ASP A 79 -3.08 3.32 1.62
C ASP A 79 -2.05 2.25 1.21
N SER A 80 -2.25 1.64 0.05
CA SER A 80 -1.35 0.63 -0.46
C SER A 80 0.07 1.14 -0.70
N SER A 81 0.26 2.43 -1.01
CA SER A 81 1.59 3.02 -1.15
C SER A 81 2.32 3.26 0.18
N GLU A 82 1.61 3.25 1.31
CA GLU A 82 2.17 3.50 2.64
C GLU A 82 2.35 2.21 3.45
N LYS A 83 1.58 1.16 3.13
CA LYS A 83 1.57 -0.08 3.90
C LYS A 83 2.85 -0.90 3.69
N LEU A 84 3.53 -1.18 4.81
CA LEU A 84 4.63 -2.15 4.84
C LEU A 84 4.09 -3.58 4.69
N LEU A 85 4.57 -4.30 3.68
CA LEU A 85 4.21 -5.69 3.42
C LEU A 85 5.41 -6.62 3.62
N PHE A 86 5.14 -7.89 3.86
CA PHE A 86 6.15 -8.88 4.22
C PHE A 86 6.16 -10.08 3.26
N GLY A 87 7.34 -10.64 3.08
CA GLY A 87 7.63 -11.82 2.27
C GLY A 87 7.30 -11.64 0.80
N ASP A 88 6.70 -12.66 0.18
CA ASP A 88 6.37 -12.64 -1.25
C ASP A 88 4.98 -12.03 -1.49
N ILE A 89 4.90 -11.14 -2.48
CA ILE A 89 3.67 -10.54 -2.99
C ILE A 89 3.28 -11.21 -4.31
N PHE A 90 1.98 -11.38 -4.55
CA PHE A 90 1.45 -11.91 -5.81
C PHE A 90 0.45 -10.92 -6.42
N ILE A 91 0.64 -10.61 -7.70
CA ILE A 91 -0.26 -9.76 -8.47
C ILE A 91 -1.03 -10.61 -9.46
N MET A 92 -2.36 -10.58 -9.35
CA MET A 92 -3.27 -11.31 -10.23
C MET A 92 -4.28 -10.36 -10.85
N ARG A 93 -4.56 -10.51 -12.15
CA ARG A 93 -5.54 -9.69 -12.86
C ARG A 93 -6.73 -10.52 -13.31
N PHE A 94 -7.91 -9.91 -13.30
CA PHE A 94 -9.18 -10.52 -13.65
C PHE A 94 -9.93 -9.63 -14.64
N GLU A 95 -10.53 -10.25 -15.66
CA GLU A 95 -11.50 -9.61 -16.54
C GLU A 95 -12.90 -10.08 -16.11
N GLY A 96 -13.63 -9.21 -15.41
CA GLY A 96 -14.77 -9.64 -14.60
C GLY A 96 -14.34 -10.68 -13.56
N ASP A 97 -14.98 -11.85 -13.54
CA ASP A 97 -14.63 -12.96 -12.63
C ASP A 97 -13.55 -13.90 -13.19
N LYS A 98 -13.10 -13.67 -14.43
CA LYS A 98 -12.19 -14.58 -15.12
C LYS A 98 -10.75 -14.16 -14.84
N LEU A 99 -10.01 -15.03 -14.16
CA LEU A 99 -8.56 -14.89 -14.02
C LEU A 99 -7.89 -14.91 -15.40
N ILE A 100 -7.12 -13.88 -15.72
CA ILE A 100 -6.35 -13.77 -16.96
C ILE A 100 -4.85 -14.03 -16.69
N ASN A 101 -4.07 -14.20 -17.76
CA ASN A 101 -2.62 -14.26 -17.62
C ASN A 101 -2.09 -12.85 -17.40
N THR A 102 -1.15 -12.70 -16.47
CA THR A 102 -0.45 -11.44 -16.19
C THR A 102 1.04 -11.69 -16.25
N SER A 103 1.70 -11.08 -17.23
CA SER A 103 3.14 -10.98 -17.35
C SER A 103 3.69 -9.84 -16.47
N ILE A 104 5.01 -9.80 -16.30
CA ILE A 104 5.67 -8.68 -15.62
C ILE A 104 5.43 -7.38 -16.39
N SER A 105 5.45 -7.42 -17.73
CA SER A 105 5.16 -6.25 -18.57
C SER A 105 3.73 -5.74 -18.35
N ASP A 106 2.75 -6.64 -18.30
CA ASP A 106 1.35 -6.26 -18.03
C ASP A 106 1.20 -5.58 -16.66
N TYR A 107 1.97 -6.02 -15.66
CA TYR A 107 1.99 -5.38 -14.35
C TYR A 107 2.67 -4.02 -14.40
N GLY A 108 3.82 -3.89 -15.08
CA GLY A 108 4.54 -2.63 -15.22
C GLY A 108 3.72 -1.55 -15.95
N GLU A 109 2.96 -1.93 -16.98
CA GLU A 109 2.02 -1.02 -17.65
C GLU A 109 0.94 -0.52 -16.69
N PHE A 110 0.31 -1.43 -15.93
CA PHE A 110 -0.67 -1.08 -14.90
C PHE A 110 -0.05 -0.16 -13.84
N TYR A 111 1.13 -0.50 -13.33
CA TYR A 111 1.86 0.28 -12.34
C TYR A 111 2.06 1.71 -12.82
N ASN A 112 2.66 1.89 -14.01
CA ASN A 112 2.88 3.21 -14.58
C ASN A 112 1.58 3.98 -14.82
N LEU A 113 0.50 3.31 -15.24
CA LEU A 113 -0.78 3.98 -15.47
C LEU A 113 -1.37 4.53 -14.17
N ILE A 114 -1.35 3.75 -13.09
CA ILE A 114 -1.87 4.20 -11.79
C ILE A 114 -1.00 5.30 -11.19
N PHE A 115 0.33 5.19 -11.31
CA PHE A 115 1.25 6.22 -10.84
C PHE A 115 1.22 7.51 -11.69
N ASN A 116 1.08 7.41 -13.01
CA ASN A 116 1.11 8.58 -13.90
C ASN A 116 -0.23 9.31 -13.97
N ASN A 117 -1.36 8.63 -13.73
CA ASN A 117 -2.65 9.30 -13.57
C ASN A 117 -2.68 10.26 -12.36
N PHE A 118 -1.69 10.21 -11.47
CA PHE A 118 -1.52 11.21 -10.42
C PHE A 118 -0.92 12.54 -10.93
N ASP A 119 -0.16 12.54 -12.03
CA ASP A 119 0.54 13.74 -12.52
C ASP A 119 -0.35 14.60 -13.46
N ASP A 120 -1.30 13.97 -14.16
CA ASP A 120 -2.22 14.67 -15.07
C ASP A 120 -3.42 15.36 -14.36
N CYS A 121 -3.57 15.21 -13.03
CA CYS A 121 -4.66 15.80 -12.25
C CYS A 121 -4.31 17.17 -11.62
N LEU A 122 -3.29 17.86 -12.12
CA LEU A 122 -2.97 19.27 -11.81
C LEU A 122 -3.38 20.22 -12.94
N SER A 123 -4.42 19.89 -13.72
CA SER A 123 -5.07 20.86 -14.60
C SER A 123 -6.30 21.44 -13.89
N ASP A 124 -6.19 22.73 -13.59
CA ASP A 124 -7.15 23.59 -12.90
C ASP A 124 -8.61 23.36 -13.34
N GLU A 125 -9.43 22.76 -12.48
CA GLU A 125 -10.85 23.08 -12.40
C GLU A 125 -11.14 23.57 -10.97
N GLU A 126 -11.13 24.90 -10.81
CA GLU A 126 -11.66 25.59 -9.63
C GLU A 126 -13.15 25.24 -9.48
N GLU A 127 -13.47 24.21 -8.71
CA GLU A 127 -14.83 24.02 -8.21
C GLU A 127 -15.10 25.11 -7.16
N GLN A 128 -15.80 26.17 -7.59
CA GLN A 128 -16.41 27.15 -6.68
C GLN A 128 -17.47 26.45 -5.82
N TYR A 129 -17.10 26.15 -4.58
CA TYR A 129 -18.07 25.84 -3.53
C TYR A 129 -18.82 27.12 -3.15
N GLU A 130 -20.08 27.26 -3.59
CA GLU A 130 -21.01 28.21 -2.98
C GLU A 130 -21.24 27.78 -1.52
N TYR A 131 -20.61 28.48 -0.58
CA TYR A 131 -20.94 28.42 0.83
C TYR A 131 -22.38 28.90 1.01
N THR A 132 -23.26 27.99 1.43
CA THR A 132 -24.54 28.37 2.03
C THR A 132 -24.26 28.78 3.48
N ASP A 133 -24.44 30.06 3.73
CA ASP A 133 -24.29 30.75 5.00
C ASP A 133 -25.34 30.25 6.00
N GLU A 134 -24.96 29.35 6.90
CA GLU A 134 -25.73 29.06 8.11
C GLU A 134 -25.14 29.87 9.28
N GLU A 135 -25.87 30.91 9.68
CA GLU A 135 -25.59 31.77 10.83
C GLU A 135 -25.42 30.95 12.12
N TYR A 136 -24.17 30.76 12.55
CA TYR A 136 -23.88 30.33 13.91
C TYR A 136 -23.87 31.54 14.84
N THR A 137 -24.88 31.59 15.71
CA THR A 137 -25.02 32.55 16.79
C THR A 137 -23.78 32.57 17.68
N THR A 138 -23.21 33.76 17.80
CA THR A 138 -22.11 34.15 18.68
C THR A 138 -22.39 33.75 20.13
N HIS A 139 -21.56 32.85 20.69
CA HIS A 139 -21.35 32.85 22.14
C HIS A 139 -19.91 33.23 22.43
N ASP A 140 -19.81 34.47 22.86
CA ASP A 140 -18.65 35.17 23.35
C ASP A 140 -18.13 34.50 24.63
N SER A 141 -16.88 34.05 24.61
CA SER A 141 -16.05 34.00 25.80
C SER A 141 -14.58 34.14 25.41
N GLU A 142 -14.12 35.39 25.45
CA GLU A 142 -12.72 35.77 25.54
C GLU A 142 -12.01 34.98 26.65
N THR A 143 -10.90 34.31 26.34
CA THR A 143 -9.72 34.23 27.22
C THR A 143 -8.49 33.98 26.35
N ASP A 144 -7.73 35.05 26.11
CA ASP A 144 -6.30 35.04 25.81
C ASP A 144 -5.56 34.21 26.86
N GLU A 145 -4.64 33.32 26.46
CA GLU A 145 -3.40 33.09 27.21
C GLU A 145 -2.34 32.41 26.32
N GLU A 146 -1.12 32.95 26.44
CA GLU A 146 0.04 32.76 25.58
C GLU A 146 0.73 31.40 25.72
N TYR A 147 1.41 31.02 24.61
CA TYR A 147 2.51 30.07 24.43
C TYR A 147 3.20 29.45 25.65
N GLU A 148 3.55 28.16 25.53
CA GLU A 148 4.87 27.66 25.97
C GLU A 148 5.41 26.57 25.03
N PHE A 149 6.52 26.87 24.35
CA PHE A 149 7.36 25.91 23.63
C PHE A 149 8.21 25.16 24.65
N ILE A 150 8.00 23.86 24.81
CA ILE A 150 8.95 23.00 25.53
C ILE A 150 10.07 22.63 24.55
N LYS A 151 11.21 23.30 24.68
CA LYS A 151 12.50 22.75 24.29
C LYS A 151 12.91 21.76 25.37
N GLU A 152 12.95 20.47 25.06
CA GLU A 152 13.77 19.55 25.83
C GLU A 152 15.13 19.43 25.16
N ASP A 153 16.11 19.94 25.90
CA ASP A 153 17.53 19.84 25.66
C ASP A 153 17.99 18.39 25.47
N SER A 154 19.02 18.25 24.64
CA SER A 154 19.88 17.07 24.55
C SER A 154 20.31 16.55 25.91
N ASP A 155 20.09 15.27 26.18
CA ASP A 155 20.91 14.50 27.11
C ASP A 155 21.47 13.26 26.38
N ASP A 156 22.70 13.45 25.90
CA ASP A 156 23.63 12.40 25.49
C ASP A 156 23.85 11.42 26.66
N ASN A 157 23.24 10.24 26.59
CA ASN A 157 23.69 9.09 27.39
C ASN A 157 23.64 7.80 26.55
N LEU A 158 24.48 7.74 25.51
CA LEU A 158 24.91 6.47 24.94
C LEU A 158 25.95 5.87 25.89
N GLU A 159 25.53 4.89 26.69
CA GLU A 159 26.44 4.08 27.49
C GLU A 159 27.48 3.42 26.56
N ILE A 160 28.75 3.74 26.82
CA ILE A 160 29.89 3.14 26.13
C ILE A 160 29.98 1.68 26.57
N ASP A 161 29.79 0.75 25.64
CA ASP A 161 30.12 -0.66 25.86
C ASP A 161 31.65 -0.81 25.96
N THR A 162 32.15 -1.03 27.17
CA THR A 162 33.55 -1.35 27.46
C THR A 162 33.78 -2.85 27.65
N THR A 163 33.18 -3.71 26.83
CA THR A 163 33.55 -5.13 26.84
C THR A 163 34.93 -5.31 26.19
N GLU A 164 35.98 -5.30 27.03
CA GLU A 164 37.30 -5.84 26.67
C GLU A 164 37.29 -7.38 26.78
N TYR A 165 37.53 -8.03 25.64
CA TYR A 165 37.99 -9.41 25.38
C TYR A 165 37.43 -10.61 26.15
#